data_AF-A0AAP0G246-F1
#
_entry.id   AF-A0AAP0G246-F1
#
_cell.length_a   1.000
_cell.length_b   1.000
_cell.length_c   1.000
_cell.angle_alpha   90.00
_cell.angle_beta   90.00
_cell.angle_gamma   90.00
#
_symmetry.space_group_name_H-M   'P 1'
#
loop_
_entity.id
_entity.type
_entity.pdbx_description
1 polymer ?
#
loop_
_entity_poly.entity_id
_entity_poly.type
_entity_poly.pdbx_seq_one_letter_code
_entity_poly.pdbx_strand_id
1 'polypeptide(L)'
;MVSKPIRCQIELENIKYMIQIRNDYSDASAIELGRDAKPTGNIVDDIWQALSNAKYKEWERSSSKQAWKLQKLKDACERALLQQHFLEDPQPEEIGKEVSKDITDQLEILKEVFNKAAEDDTPKEVPDYLCCKITLDIFRDPVITPSGITYERNVLLDHLQKVEWF
;
A
#
# COMPACT_ATOMS: atom_id res chain seq x y z
N MET A 1 -16.84 13.65 9.80
CA MET A 1 -15.99 12.48 10.14
C MET A 1 -15.12 12.22 8.93
N VAL A 2 -13.82 12.50 9.04
CA VAL A 2 -12.90 12.43 7.90
C VAL A 2 -12.31 11.03 7.90
N SER A 3 -12.76 10.17 6.98
CA SER A 3 -12.08 8.90 6.70
C SER A 3 -10.65 9.22 6.32
N LYS A 4 -9.70 8.82 7.16
CA LYS A 4 -8.27 8.94 6.85
C LYS A 4 -7.94 7.80 5.89
N PRO A 5 -7.32 8.07 4.73
CA PRO A 5 -6.92 7.01 3.82
C PRO A 5 -5.82 6.18 4.49
N ILE A 6 -6.12 4.92 4.79
CA ILE A 6 -5.14 3.92 5.25
C ILE A 6 -4.50 3.30 3.99
N ARG A 7 -3.19 3.09 4.11
CA ARG A 7 -2.16 3.10 3.07
C ARG A 7 -1.86 1.71 2.52
N CYS A 8 -2.09 1.47 1.24
CA CYS A 8 -1.99 0.10 0.71
C CYS A 8 -0.63 -0.49 0.36
N GLN A 9 0.43 0.25 0.04
CA GLN A 9 1.64 -0.48 -0.37
C GLN A 9 2.41 -1.04 0.82
N ILE A 10 2.36 -0.30 1.93
CA ILE A 10 2.96 -0.74 3.16
C ILE A 10 2.20 -1.89 3.76
N GLU A 11 0.89 -2.00 3.60
CA GLU A 11 0.18 -3.09 4.27
C GLU A 11 0.45 -4.44 3.63
N LEU A 12 0.78 -4.57 2.34
CA LEU A 12 1.14 -5.88 1.78
C LEU A 12 2.58 -6.28 2.07
N GLU A 13 3.54 -5.34 2.01
CA GLU A 13 4.92 -5.56 2.43
C GLU A 13 5.02 -5.71 3.95
N ASN A 14 4.27 -4.93 4.74
CA ASN A 14 4.11 -5.15 6.18
C ASN A 14 3.31 -6.40 6.46
N ILE A 15 2.30 -6.81 5.70
CA ILE A 15 1.63 -8.11 5.93
C ILE A 15 2.64 -9.23 5.67
N LYS A 16 3.43 -9.17 4.59
CA LYS A 16 4.53 -10.12 4.36
C LYS A 16 5.57 -10.08 5.47
N TYR A 17 6.01 -8.90 5.90
CA TYR A 17 7.02 -8.71 6.95
C TYR A 17 6.47 -8.97 8.37
N MET A 18 5.17 -8.80 8.62
CA MET A 18 4.49 -9.11 9.87
C MET A 18 4.13 -10.60 9.93
N ILE A 19 3.84 -11.24 8.79
CA ILE A 19 3.84 -12.69 8.65
C ILE A 19 5.25 -13.23 8.91
N GLN A 20 6.29 -12.57 8.39
CA GLN A 20 7.70 -12.91 8.66
C GLN A 20 8.03 -12.75 10.15
N ILE A 21 7.75 -11.61 10.79
CA ILE A 21 7.93 -11.38 12.23
C ILE A 21 7.11 -12.38 13.05
N ARG A 22 5.87 -12.71 12.66
CA ARG A 22 5.06 -13.72 13.34
C ARG A 22 5.68 -15.12 13.24
N ASN A 23 6.31 -15.43 12.10
CA ASN A 23 7.03 -16.70 11.91
C ASN A 23 8.39 -16.70 12.63
N ASP A 24 9.05 -15.55 12.77
CA ASP A 24 10.35 -15.38 13.44
C ASP A 24 10.20 -15.31 14.98
N TYR A 25 9.06 -14.80 15.48
CA TYR A 25 8.63 -14.84 16.89
C TYR A 25 7.75 -16.06 17.15
N SER A 26 8.21 -17.25 16.73
CA SER A 26 7.59 -18.55 16.98
C SER A 26 7.68 -18.98 18.46
N ASP A 27 7.37 -18.08 19.38
CA ASP A 27 6.97 -18.42 20.74
C ASP A 27 5.54 -17.91 20.94
N ALA A 28 4.62 -18.54 20.21
CA ALA A 28 3.19 -18.26 20.21
C ALA A 28 2.60 -18.19 21.64
N SER A 29 3.25 -18.84 22.61
CA SER A 29 2.86 -18.84 24.02
C SER A 29 2.87 -17.45 24.67
N ALA A 30 3.83 -16.56 24.37
CA ALA A 30 3.90 -15.26 25.05
C ALA A 30 2.81 -14.28 24.57
N ILE A 31 2.41 -14.36 23.31
CA ILE A 31 1.38 -13.51 22.71
C ILE A 31 -0.02 -14.03 23.08
N GLU A 32 -0.23 -15.35 23.13
CA GLU A 32 -1.50 -15.94 23.59
C GLU A 32 -1.78 -15.64 25.06
N LEU A 33 -0.77 -15.73 25.94
CA LEU A 33 -0.91 -15.41 27.36
C LEU A 33 -1.31 -13.94 27.63
N GLY A 34 -0.98 -13.02 26.72
CA GLY A 34 -1.38 -11.62 26.81
C GLY A 34 -2.77 -11.32 26.26
N ARG A 35 -3.33 -12.21 25.42
CA ARG A 35 -4.67 -12.05 24.80
C ARG A 35 -5.82 -12.47 25.72
N ASP A 36 -5.58 -13.45 26.59
CA ASP A 36 -6.60 -13.98 27.51
C ASP A 36 -6.72 -13.21 28.84
N ALA A 37 -5.76 -12.33 29.12
CA ALA A 37 -5.91 -11.38 30.22
C ALA A 37 -6.90 -10.29 29.79
N LYS A 38 -7.91 -9.99 30.61
CA LYS A 38 -8.62 -8.70 30.50
C LYS A 38 -7.74 -7.62 31.12
N PRO A 39 -7.14 -6.70 30.32
CA PRO A 39 -6.88 -5.39 30.85
C PRO A 39 -7.41 -4.26 29.97
N THR A 40 -7.87 -3.24 30.66
CA THR A 40 -8.05 -1.86 30.24
C THR A 40 -6.86 -1.39 29.38
N GLY A 41 -7.07 -1.22 28.07
CA GLY A 41 -6.02 -0.77 27.14
C GLY A 41 -5.05 -1.91 26.77
N ASN A 42 -5.27 -2.50 25.61
CA ASN A 42 -4.48 -3.63 25.15
C ASN A 42 -3.11 -3.13 24.69
N ILE A 43 -2.09 -3.23 25.55
CA ILE A 43 -0.69 -2.81 25.29
C ILE A 43 -0.18 -3.35 23.94
N VAL A 44 -0.65 -4.53 23.53
CA VAL A 44 -0.35 -5.14 22.23
C VAL A 44 -0.82 -4.26 21.08
N ASP A 45 -2.03 -3.68 21.16
CA ASP A 45 -2.58 -2.79 20.15
C ASP A 45 -1.81 -1.47 20.07
N ASP A 46 -1.39 -0.92 21.21
CA ASP A 46 -0.59 0.30 21.26
C ASP A 46 0.79 0.11 20.64
N ILE A 47 1.45 -1.02 20.95
CA ILE A 47 2.74 -1.39 20.35
C ILE A 47 2.58 -1.55 18.83
N TRP A 48 1.54 -2.26 18.39
CA TRP A 48 1.28 -2.48 16.98
C TRP A 48 1.04 -1.15 16.25
N GLN A 49 0.21 -0.27 16.83
CA GLN A 49 -0.09 1.04 16.25
C GLN A 49 1.16 1.91 16.15
N ALA A 50 2.01 1.91 17.18
CA ALA A 50 3.27 2.64 17.18
C ALA A 50 4.25 2.10 16.12
N LEU A 51 4.40 0.78 16.03
CA LEU A 51 5.27 0.12 15.05
C LEU A 51 4.79 0.38 13.61
N SER A 52 3.49 0.20 13.36
CA SER A 52 2.87 0.48 12.07
C SER A 52 3.09 1.93 11.64
N ASN A 53 2.89 2.89 12.56
CA ASN A 53 3.14 4.30 12.30
C ASN A 53 4.62 4.62 12.02
N ALA A 54 5.55 3.96 12.71
CA ALA A 54 6.98 4.16 12.48
C ALA A 54 7.41 3.62 11.11
N LYS A 55 6.99 2.40 10.79
CA LYS A 55 7.20 1.78 9.46
C LYS A 55 6.54 2.59 8.37
N TYR A 56 5.37 3.16 8.67
CA TYR A 56 4.71 4.10 7.79
C TYR A 56 5.66 5.26 7.44
N LYS A 57 6.15 5.99 8.44
CA LYS A 57 7.02 7.15 8.19
C LYS A 57 8.32 6.79 7.46
N GLU A 58 8.88 5.62 7.74
CA GLU A 58 10.09 5.11 7.08
C GLU A 58 9.90 4.96 5.57
N TRP A 59 8.84 4.26 5.13
CA TRP A 59 8.52 4.13 3.72
C TRP A 59 8.13 5.47 3.10
N GLU A 60 7.41 6.36 3.80
CA GLU A 60 7.02 7.67 3.23
C GLU A 60 8.25 8.43 2.76
N ARG A 61 9.28 8.42 3.61
CA ARG A 61 10.57 9.06 3.34
C ARG A 61 11.29 8.39 2.16
N SER A 62 11.26 7.06 2.07
CA SER A 62 11.92 6.30 1.00
C SER A 62 11.18 6.46 -0.34
N SER A 63 9.87 6.30 -0.35
CA SER A 63 8.98 6.50 -1.50
C SER A 63 9.08 7.93 -2.04
N SER A 64 9.07 8.96 -1.18
CA SER A 64 9.24 10.36 -1.61
C SER A 64 10.57 10.60 -2.32
N LYS A 65 11.67 9.99 -1.82
CA LYS A 65 12.98 10.07 -2.49
C LYS A 65 12.98 9.35 -3.83
N GLN A 66 12.31 8.19 -3.91
CA GLN A 66 12.23 7.41 -5.13
C GLN A 66 11.39 8.13 -6.19
N ALA A 67 10.23 8.67 -5.81
CA ALA A 67 9.39 9.50 -6.66
C ALA A 67 10.15 10.70 -7.23
N TRP A 68 10.94 11.40 -6.41
CA TRP A 68 11.78 12.50 -6.90
C TRP A 68 12.84 12.04 -7.91
N LYS A 69 13.51 10.91 -7.65
CA LYS A 69 14.51 10.35 -8.58
C LYS A 69 13.87 9.96 -9.92
N LEU A 70 12.71 9.29 -9.87
CA LEU A 70 11.97 8.87 -11.06
C LEU A 70 11.51 10.07 -11.88
N GLN A 71 10.95 11.10 -11.22
CA GLN A 71 10.54 12.34 -11.91
C GLN A 71 11.73 13.03 -12.57
N LYS A 72 12.85 13.18 -11.85
CA LYS A 72 14.05 13.80 -12.40
C LYS A 72 14.58 13.04 -13.62
N LEU A 73 14.57 11.70 -13.58
CA LEU A 73 15.00 10.86 -14.69
C LEU A 73 14.03 10.97 -15.87
N LYS A 74 12.72 10.95 -15.62
CA LYS A 74 11.68 11.16 -16.63
C LYS A 74 11.88 12.49 -17.36
N ASP A 75 12.04 13.59 -16.64
CA ASP A 75 12.26 14.92 -17.23
C ASP A 75 13.56 15.00 -18.04
N ALA A 76 14.59 14.22 -17.66
CA ALA A 76 15.83 14.14 -18.41
C ALA A 76 15.65 13.33 -19.70
N CYS A 77 14.95 12.20 -19.64
CA CYS A 77 14.63 11.37 -20.80
C CYS A 77 13.72 12.11 -21.80
N GLU A 78 12.67 12.79 -21.34
CA GLU A 78 11.78 13.58 -22.20
C GLU A 78 12.55 14.69 -22.93
N ARG A 79 13.43 15.40 -22.23
CA ARG A 79 14.29 16.42 -22.86
C ARG A 79 15.28 15.83 -23.85
N ALA A 80 15.90 14.68 -23.53
CA ALA A 80 16.84 14.02 -24.42
C ALA A 80 16.17 13.55 -25.71
N LEU A 81 14.97 12.95 -25.62
CA LEU A 81 14.18 12.54 -26.79
C LEU A 81 13.86 13.75 -27.68
N LEU A 82 13.33 14.83 -27.11
CA LEU A 82 13.00 16.04 -27.88
C LEU A 82 14.24 16.65 -28.56
N GLN A 83 15.40 16.63 -27.89
CA GLN A 83 16.65 17.14 -28.47
C GLN A 83 17.18 16.28 -29.61
N GLN A 84 17.09 14.94 -29.52
CA GLN A 84 17.50 14.06 -30.61
C GLN A 84 16.68 14.32 -31.88
N HIS A 85 15.36 14.42 -31.72
CA HIS A 85 14.47 14.72 -32.83
C HIS A 85 14.70 16.11 -33.43
N PHE A 86 15.06 17.12 -32.62
CA PHE A 86 15.41 18.45 -33.14
C PHE A 86 16.68 18.45 -34.02
N LEU A 87 17.61 17.52 -33.81
CA LEU A 87 18.87 17.43 -34.57
C LEU A 87 18.73 16.62 -35.87
N GLU A 88 17.68 15.81 -36.02
CA GLU A 88 17.43 14.97 -37.20
C GLU A 88 16.60 15.65 -38.30
N ASP A 89 16.25 16.94 -38.16
CA ASP A 89 15.35 17.65 -39.08
C ASP A 89 16.09 18.55 -40.09
N PRO A 90 16.49 18.01 -41.28
CA PRO A 90 16.72 18.84 -42.45
C PRO A 90 16.01 18.28 -43.69
N GLN A 91 14.68 18.34 -43.83
CA GLN A 91 13.99 18.51 -45.14
C GLN A 91 12.46 18.68 -45.05
N PRO A 92 11.83 19.46 -45.96
CA PRO A 92 10.49 20.00 -45.72
C PRO A 92 9.36 19.23 -46.46
N GLU A 93 8.21 19.16 -45.77
CA GLU A 93 6.82 19.23 -46.30
C GLU A 93 5.92 17.97 -46.36
N GLU A 94 6.41 16.72 -46.40
CA GLU A 94 5.53 15.53 -46.26
C GLU A 94 5.89 14.58 -45.09
N ILE A 95 7.14 14.63 -44.62
CA ILE A 95 7.69 13.77 -43.55
C ILE A 95 7.27 14.26 -42.14
N GLY A 96 6.97 15.56 -41.99
CA GLY A 96 6.77 16.19 -40.68
C GLY A 96 5.56 15.69 -39.88
N LYS A 97 4.51 15.17 -40.51
CA LYS A 97 3.33 14.64 -39.78
C LYS A 97 3.56 13.24 -39.20
N GLU A 98 4.28 12.38 -39.92
CA GLU A 98 4.59 11.02 -39.47
C GLU A 98 5.68 11.04 -38.39
N VAL A 99 6.69 11.91 -38.54
CA VAL A 99 7.72 12.15 -37.52
C VAL A 99 7.14 12.74 -36.24
N SER A 100 6.21 13.71 -36.35
CA SER A 100 5.52 14.25 -35.17
C SER A 100 4.72 13.18 -34.41
N LYS A 101 4.19 12.18 -35.13
CA LYS A 101 3.45 11.07 -34.54
C LYS A 101 4.39 10.11 -33.81
N ASP A 102 5.51 9.72 -34.43
CA ASP A 102 6.52 8.84 -33.82
C ASP A 102 7.07 9.40 -32.49
N ILE A 103 7.39 10.70 -32.45
CA ILE A 103 7.81 11.39 -31.22
C ILE A 103 6.74 11.29 -30.13
N THR A 104 5.49 11.50 -30.52
CA THR A 104 4.36 11.47 -29.59
C THR A 104 4.18 10.07 -29.01
N ASP A 105 4.26 9.04 -29.85
CA ASP A 105 4.16 7.63 -29.46
C ASP A 105 5.32 7.24 -28.52
N GLN A 106 6.56 7.67 -28.81
CA GLN A 106 7.71 7.44 -27.93
C GLN A 106 7.56 8.11 -26.55
N LEU A 107 7.05 9.34 -26.51
CA LEU A 107 6.78 10.04 -25.25
C LEU A 107 5.67 9.35 -24.44
N GLU A 108 4.67 8.77 -25.10
CA GLU A 108 3.61 8.01 -24.43
C GLU A 108 4.17 6.73 -23.80
N ILE A 109 4.98 5.97 -24.55
CA ILE A 109 5.67 4.78 -24.03
C ILE A 109 6.58 5.15 -22.84
N LEU A 110 7.34 6.25 -22.95
CA LEU A 110 8.19 6.72 -21.87
C LEU A 110 7.38 7.01 -20.60
N LYS A 111 6.24 7.73 -20.74
CA LYS A 111 5.34 8.00 -19.63
C LYS A 111 4.81 6.70 -19.01
N GLU A 112 4.44 5.72 -19.83
CA GLU A 112 3.94 4.44 -19.35
C GLU A 112 4.99 3.69 -18.52
N VAL A 113 6.24 3.64 -18.99
CA VAL A 113 7.35 3.00 -18.25
C VAL A 113 7.53 3.62 -16.86
N PHE A 114 7.54 4.96 -16.77
CA PHE A 114 7.68 5.64 -15.50
C PHE A 114 6.43 5.52 -14.61
N ASN A 115 5.24 5.52 -15.19
CA ASN A 115 4.00 5.29 -14.44
C ASN A 115 3.98 3.88 -13.83
N LYS A 116 4.37 2.86 -14.61
CA LYS A 116 4.46 1.48 -14.13
C LYS A 116 5.51 1.33 -13.02
N ALA A 117 6.65 2.00 -13.15
CA ALA A 117 7.67 2.02 -12.10
C ALA A 117 7.22 2.74 -10.82
N ALA A 118 6.30 3.71 -10.93
CA ALA A 118 5.75 4.45 -9.79
C ALA A 118 4.51 3.77 -9.16
N GLU A 119 3.86 2.85 -9.87
CA GLU A 119 2.66 2.15 -9.39
C GLU A 119 2.91 1.40 -8.07
N ASP A 120 4.13 0.86 -7.93
CA ASP A 120 4.57 0.14 -6.74
C ASP A 120 4.83 1.03 -5.52
N ASP A 121 4.84 2.35 -5.67
CA ASP A 121 5.02 3.30 -4.57
C ASP A 121 3.80 4.21 -4.39
N THR A 122 2.68 3.87 -5.03
CA THR A 122 1.44 4.67 -5.01
C THR A 122 0.52 4.23 -3.86
N PRO A 123 0.15 5.11 -2.92
CA PRO A 123 -0.83 4.76 -1.89
C PRO A 123 -2.15 4.31 -2.52
N LYS A 124 -2.63 3.11 -2.16
CA LYS A 124 -3.95 2.58 -2.56
C LYS A 124 -4.85 2.42 -1.31
N GLU A 125 -6.14 2.18 -1.53
CA GLU A 125 -7.12 1.90 -0.47
C GLU A 125 -7.23 0.40 -0.17
N VAL A 126 -7.37 0.08 1.12
CA VAL A 126 -7.39 -1.28 1.62
C VAL A 126 -8.64 -2.00 1.13
N PRO A 127 -8.53 -3.18 0.51
CA PRO A 127 -9.71 -3.92 0.09
C PRO A 127 -10.60 -4.35 1.26
N ASP A 128 -11.91 -4.10 1.16
CA ASP A 128 -12.93 -4.38 2.20
C ASP A 128 -13.00 -5.84 2.69
N TYR A 129 -12.49 -6.80 1.91
CA TYR A 129 -12.43 -8.20 2.30
C TYR A 129 -11.28 -8.52 3.27
N LEU A 130 -10.31 -7.61 3.42
CA LEU A 130 -9.26 -7.66 4.45
C LEU A 130 -9.71 -6.97 5.75
N CYS A 131 -10.88 -6.35 5.75
CA CYS A 131 -11.41 -5.59 6.87
C CYS A 131 -12.53 -6.34 7.61
N CYS A 132 -12.52 -6.22 8.93
CA CYS A 132 -13.56 -6.76 9.79
C CYS A 132 -14.88 -6.02 9.58
N LYS A 133 -15.98 -6.78 9.50
CA LYS A 133 -17.32 -6.23 9.25
C LYS A 133 -17.89 -5.40 10.40
N ILE A 134 -17.30 -5.48 11.59
CA ILE A 134 -17.73 -4.70 12.77
C ILE A 134 -16.81 -3.49 12.97
N THR A 135 -15.48 -3.68 13.00
CA THR A 135 -14.55 -2.56 13.24
C THR A 135 -14.29 -1.70 12.00
N LEU A 136 -14.54 -2.25 10.80
CA LEU A 136 -14.15 -1.67 9.51
C LEU A 136 -12.64 -1.41 9.40
N ASP A 137 -11.84 -2.07 10.24
CA ASP A 137 -10.38 -2.03 10.25
C ASP A 137 -9.81 -3.39 9.80
N ILE A 138 -8.54 -3.41 9.42
CA ILE A 138 -7.84 -4.62 8.97
C ILE A 138 -7.84 -5.67 10.08
N PHE A 139 -8.08 -6.93 9.68
CA PHE A 139 -8.03 -8.06 10.59
C PHE A 139 -6.67 -8.19 11.28
N ARG A 140 -6.70 -8.34 12.60
CA ARG A 140 -5.54 -8.68 13.43
C ARG A 140 -5.62 -10.14 13.88
N ASP A 141 -6.79 -10.57 14.34
CA ASP A 141 -7.11 -11.94 14.74
C ASP A 141 -8.43 -12.41 14.11
N PRO A 142 -8.43 -12.73 12.79
CA PRO A 142 -9.63 -13.11 12.07
C PRO A 142 -10.17 -14.47 12.55
N VAL A 143 -11.47 -14.54 12.81
CA VAL A 143 -12.23 -15.75 13.11
C VAL A 143 -13.42 -15.90 12.16
N ILE A 144 -13.65 -17.12 11.68
CA ILE A 144 -14.71 -17.44 10.72
C ILE A 144 -15.89 -18.08 11.44
N THR A 145 -17.08 -17.55 11.19
CA THR A 145 -18.34 -18.14 11.65
C THR A 145 -18.78 -19.30 10.74
N PRO A 146 -19.64 -20.23 11.20
CA PRO A 146 -20.16 -21.31 10.36
C PRO A 146 -20.85 -20.84 9.07
N SER A 147 -21.39 -19.61 9.07
CA SER A 147 -21.97 -18.95 7.90
C SER A 147 -20.93 -18.46 6.88
N GLY A 148 -19.64 -18.63 7.15
CA GLY A 148 -18.52 -18.22 6.28
C GLY A 148 -18.13 -16.75 6.40
N ILE A 149 -18.63 -16.02 7.41
CA ILE A 149 -18.30 -14.60 7.62
C ILE A 149 -17.16 -14.47 8.61
N THR A 150 -16.14 -13.68 8.26
CA THR A 150 -14.95 -13.40 9.08
C THR A 150 -15.14 -12.15 9.93
N TYR A 151 -14.77 -12.22 11.21
CA TYR A 151 -14.79 -11.12 12.17
C TYR A 151 -13.48 -11.07 12.97
N GLU A 152 -13.23 -9.95 13.64
CA GLU A 152 -12.17 -9.83 14.64
C GLU A 152 -12.63 -10.54 15.93
N ARG A 153 -11.81 -11.45 16.49
CA ARG A 153 -12.23 -12.33 17.60
C ARG A 153 -12.82 -11.57 18.79
N ASN A 154 -12.06 -10.64 19.36
CA ASN A 154 -12.45 -9.93 20.57
C ASN A 154 -13.73 -9.10 20.33
N VAL A 155 -13.86 -8.54 19.13
CA VAL A 155 -14.99 -7.72 18.74
C VAL A 155 -16.25 -8.56 18.52
N LEU A 156 -16.09 -9.76 17.94
CA LEU A 156 -17.19 -10.71 17.79
C LEU A 156 -17.70 -11.17 19.16
N LEU A 157 -16.80 -11.54 20.08
CA LEU A 157 -17.16 -11.97 21.43
C LEU A 157 -17.85 -10.87 22.22
N ASP A 158 -17.30 -9.64 22.20
CA ASP A 158 -17.91 -8.47 22.82
C ASP A 158 -19.30 -8.16 22.22
N HIS A 159 -19.45 -8.32 20.91
CA HIS A 159 -20.73 -8.11 20.23
C HIS A 159 -21.77 -9.14 20.68
N LEU A 160 -21.41 -10.43 20.66
CA LEU A 160 -22.28 -11.53 21.08
C LEU A 160 -22.73 -11.40 22.54
N GLN A 161 -21.83 -10.95 23.43
CA GLN A 161 -22.16 -10.69 24.82
C GLN A 161 -23.16 -9.52 25.00
N LYS A 162 -23.07 -8.47 24.16
CA LYS A 162 -23.95 -7.29 24.24
C LYS A 162 -25.34 -7.53 23.65
N VAL A 163 -25.47 -8.42 22.68
CA VAL A 163 -26.75 -8.75 22.03
C VAL A 163 -27.52 -9.87 22.74
N GLU A 164 -27.13 -10.21 23.98
CA GLU A 164 -27.78 -11.25 24.82
C GLU A 164 -27.91 -12.61 24.12
N TRP A 165 -26.91 -12.98 23.30
CA TRP A 165 -26.86 -14.33 22.70
C TRP A 165 -26.41 -15.41 23.70
N PHE A 166 -25.95 -14.98 24.88
CA PHE A 166 -25.57 -15.77 26.06
C PHE A 166 -25.93 -15.04 27.35
#